data_AF-A0A8S2Y9C6-F1
#
_entry.id   AF-A0A8S2Y9C6-F1
#
_cell.length_a   1.000
_cell.length_b   1.000
_cell.length_c   1.000
_cell.angle_alpha   90.00
_cell.angle_beta   90.00
_cell.angle_gamma   90.00
#
_symmetry.space_group_name_H-M   'P 1'
#
loop_
_entity.id
_entity.type
_entity.pdbx_description
1 polymer ?
#
loop_
_entity_poly.entity_id
_entity_poly.type
_entity_poly.pdbx_seq_one_letter_code
_entity_poly.pdbx_strand_id
1 'polypeptide(L)'
;MKFLLNFIVVLLVWIRLGHTLSELTRTELCPVIGFYGLFCPSSSMETPSREDTIRSSTSRGIGMTIDLSTGEIKLPALSTTYNEKYMLSKKSIPTVAASDAERLEPIVYLFRTEQDFVYLWEQDSGSWLGGELSHIKNMLHVHKTFFIENEAVAIVQHLYPLYTLEIKSTNTNLELNQYAQQAIGQLPFIYDTRTYKDFLDIWGTHVILETLIGGMHEQQALVKDCIFRSTYFTRGLTESELELRLKADLLSRTSMNDSYYDSRRRIILDHRIGGESNVSNIDQWKQSLNSKPALLKINKYTPWSDIVHNSIIKANLQTAITSRIKLAANTRIDELNQVQRYKLDALFVQ
;
A
#
# COMPACT_ATOMS: atom_id res chain seq x y z
N MET A 1 12.24 -19.74 -35.91
CA MET A 1 10.95 -19.59 -35.19
C MET A 1 10.73 -20.58 -34.03
N LYS A 2 11.77 -21.25 -33.51
CA LYS A 2 11.72 -22.13 -32.30
C LYS A 2 12.57 -21.63 -31.11
N PHE A 3 13.14 -20.42 -31.21
CA PHE A 3 14.08 -19.87 -30.22
C PHE A 3 13.46 -18.90 -29.20
N LEU A 4 12.20 -18.47 -29.39
CA LEU A 4 11.51 -17.53 -28.47
C LEU A 4 10.62 -18.23 -27.42
N LEU A 5 10.24 -19.50 -27.65
CA LEU A 5 9.44 -20.26 -26.68
C LEU A 5 10.24 -20.68 -25.43
N ASN A 6 11.57 -20.67 -25.50
CA ASN A 6 12.42 -20.98 -24.36
C ASN A 6 12.60 -19.80 -23.41
N PHE A 7 12.35 -18.55 -23.78
CA PHE A 7 12.77 -17.43 -22.92
C PHE A 7 11.89 -17.24 -21.67
N ILE A 8 10.63 -17.70 -21.68
CA ILE A 8 9.69 -17.52 -20.56
C ILE A 8 9.66 -18.73 -19.63
N VAL A 9 9.83 -19.94 -20.17
CA VAL A 9 10.18 -21.10 -19.35
C VAL A 9 11.56 -20.89 -18.75
N VAL A 10 12.51 -20.30 -19.50
CA VAL A 10 13.80 -19.87 -18.95
C VAL A 10 13.64 -18.72 -17.98
N LEU A 11 12.71 -17.77 -18.10
CA LEU A 11 12.50 -16.72 -17.08
C LEU A 11 11.93 -17.32 -15.78
N LEU A 12 10.91 -18.17 -15.87
CA LEU A 12 10.29 -18.84 -14.71
C LEU A 12 11.23 -19.89 -14.06
N VAL A 13 12.10 -20.54 -14.85
CA VAL A 13 13.15 -21.45 -14.36
C VAL A 13 14.42 -20.70 -13.92
N TRP A 14 14.77 -19.56 -14.53
CA TRP A 14 15.85 -18.64 -14.13
C TRP A 14 15.58 -18.04 -12.75
N ILE A 15 14.33 -17.61 -12.54
CA ILE A 15 13.85 -17.03 -11.28
C ILE A 15 13.87 -18.09 -10.16
N ARG A 16 13.66 -19.37 -10.49
CA ARG A 16 13.83 -20.49 -9.55
C ARG A 16 15.30 -20.86 -9.28
N LEU A 17 16.26 -20.40 -10.09
CA LEU A 17 17.68 -20.79 -10.01
C LEU A 17 18.61 -19.66 -9.52
N GLY A 18 18.08 -18.52 -9.06
CA GLY A 18 18.88 -17.51 -8.35
C GLY A 18 19.85 -16.71 -9.23
N HIS A 19 19.66 -16.65 -10.54
CA HIS A 19 20.46 -15.78 -11.41
C HIS A 19 19.91 -14.34 -11.44
N THR A 20 20.82 -13.39 -11.30
CA THR A 20 20.57 -11.94 -11.23
C THR A 20 19.99 -11.39 -12.54
N LEU A 21 18.87 -10.67 -12.47
CA LEU A 21 18.38 -9.81 -13.55
C LEU A 21 19.50 -8.89 -14.04
N SER A 22 19.54 -8.59 -15.35
CA SER A 22 20.47 -7.58 -15.87
C SER A 22 20.22 -6.24 -15.15
N GLU A 23 21.28 -5.47 -14.91
CA GLU A 23 21.21 -4.23 -14.14
C GLU A 23 20.18 -3.25 -14.72
N LEU A 24 20.08 -3.18 -16.06
CA LEU A 24 19.09 -2.38 -16.80
C LEU A 24 17.64 -2.83 -16.51
N THR A 25 17.37 -4.14 -16.54
CA THR A 25 16.05 -4.71 -16.24
C THR A 25 15.67 -4.47 -14.77
N ARG A 26 16.64 -4.50 -13.87
CA ARG A 26 16.43 -4.20 -12.45
C ARG A 26 16.13 -2.72 -12.22
N THR A 27 16.77 -1.80 -12.96
CA THR A 27 16.44 -0.36 -12.87
C THR A 27 15.03 -0.04 -13.38
N GLU A 28 14.57 -0.74 -14.43
CA GLU A 28 13.23 -0.55 -15.00
C GLU A 28 12.10 -1.18 -14.17
N LEU A 29 12.37 -2.29 -13.48
CA LEU A 29 11.37 -3.04 -12.69
C LEU A 29 11.39 -2.76 -11.18
N CYS A 30 12.48 -2.18 -10.64
CA CYS A 30 12.60 -1.73 -9.25
C CYS A 30 12.76 -0.20 -9.13
N PRO A 31 11.84 0.62 -9.68
CA PRO A 31 12.00 2.08 -9.67
C PRO A 31 11.76 2.73 -8.29
N VAL A 32 11.33 2.01 -7.26
CA VAL A 32 10.97 2.59 -5.95
C VAL A 32 11.98 2.21 -4.87
N ILE A 33 12.63 3.21 -4.27
CA ILE A 33 13.38 3.04 -3.02
C ILE A 33 12.37 2.66 -1.92
N GLY A 34 12.53 1.49 -1.30
CA GLY A 34 11.63 0.97 -0.26
C GLY A 34 10.55 -0.02 -0.74
N PHE A 35 10.53 -0.38 -2.03
CA PHE A 35 9.71 -1.49 -2.53
C PHE A 35 10.40 -2.84 -2.31
N TYR A 36 9.79 -3.71 -1.50
CA TYR A 36 10.31 -5.03 -1.14
C TYR A 36 9.40 -6.14 -1.67
N GLY A 37 9.38 -6.31 -3.00
CA GLY A 37 8.71 -7.44 -3.67
C GLY A 37 9.69 -8.58 -4.01
N LEU A 38 9.16 -9.71 -4.49
CA LEU A 38 9.93 -10.89 -4.96
C LEU A 38 11.09 -10.56 -5.94
N PHE A 39 11.00 -9.42 -6.65
CA PHE A 39 11.96 -9.00 -7.67
C PHE A 39 12.98 -7.96 -7.19
N CYS A 40 12.83 -7.41 -5.98
CA CYS A 40 13.71 -6.37 -5.42
C CYS A 40 14.20 -6.83 -4.02
N PRO A 41 15.17 -7.75 -3.93
CA PRO A 41 15.63 -8.32 -2.66
C PRO A 41 16.36 -7.29 -1.79
N SER A 42 16.15 -7.36 -0.47
CA SER A 42 16.67 -6.45 0.56
C SER A 42 18.17 -6.61 0.88
N SER A 43 18.93 -7.40 0.11
CA SER A 43 20.19 -7.99 0.57
C SER A 43 21.48 -7.26 0.19
N SER A 44 21.47 -5.95 -0.07
CA SER A 44 22.72 -5.18 -0.11
C SER A 44 22.58 -3.91 0.71
N MET A 45 22.96 -4.00 1.99
CA MET A 45 23.48 -2.87 2.75
C MET A 45 24.81 -2.43 2.12
N GLU A 46 24.76 -1.88 0.92
CA GLU A 46 25.77 -0.94 0.46
C GLU A 46 25.04 0.36 0.23
N THR A 47 25.38 1.33 1.06
CA THR A 47 24.91 2.71 0.96
C THR A 47 25.22 3.16 -0.48
N PRO A 48 24.20 3.52 -1.30
CA PRO A 48 24.47 4.00 -2.64
C PRO A 48 25.44 5.17 -2.55
N SER A 49 26.50 5.11 -3.35
CA SER A 49 27.47 6.19 -3.43
C SER A 49 26.74 7.49 -3.76
N ARG A 50 27.19 8.58 -3.15
CA ARG A 50 26.54 9.91 -3.12
C ARG A 50 26.43 10.58 -4.51
N GLU A 51 26.87 9.92 -5.57
CA GLU A 51 26.81 10.40 -6.96
C GLU A 51 25.75 9.69 -7.82
N ASP A 52 25.25 8.52 -7.43
CA ASP A 52 24.16 7.82 -8.14
C ASP A 52 22.75 8.30 -7.74
N THR A 53 22.66 9.18 -6.75
CA THR A 53 21.41 9.65 -6.14
C THR A 53 20.68 10.72 -6.97
N ILE A 54 21.21 11.09 -8.15
CA ILE A 54 20.66 12.16 -9.00
C ILE A 54 19.79 11.61 -10.15
N ARG A 55 19.74 10.28 -10.38
CA ARG A 55 18.96 9.69 -11.49
C ARG A 55 17.89 8.68 -11.10
N SER A 56 17.75 8.26 -9.84
CA SER A 56 16.62 7.40 -9.46
C SER A 56 15.35 8.24 -9.32
N SER A 57 14.70 8.48 -10.46
CA SER A 57 13.33 8.95 -10.56
C SER A 57 12.39 7.94 -9.90
N THR A 58 12.21 8.04 -8.59
CA THR A 58 11.37 7.11 -7.84
C THR A 58 9.94 7.20 -8.34
N SER A 59 9.42 6.12 -8.94
CA SER A 59 8.04 6.11 -9.43
C SER A 59 7.08 6.34 -8.27
N ARG A 60 6.29 7.40 -8.36
CA ARG A 60 5.34 7.83 -7.32
C ARG A 60 4.05 6.99 -7.32
N GLY A 61 4.16 5.68 -7.54
CA GLY A 61 3.02 4.75 -7.66
C GLY A 61 2.22 4.85 -8.97
N ILE A 62 2.19 6.02 -9.63
CA ILE A 62 1.47 6.22 -10.89
C ILE A 62 1.99 5.28 -12.00
N GLY A 63 1.08 4.57 -12.68
CA GLY A 63 1.44 3.59 -13.72
C GLY A 63 2.05 2.28 -13.20
N MET A 64 2.18 2.13 -11.88
CA MET A 64 2.44 0.84 -11.24
C MET A 64 1.17 0.01 -11.14
N THR A 65 1.32 -1.23 -10.73
CA THR A 65 0.20 -2.13 -10.48
C THR A 65 -0.06 -2.26 -8.98
N ILE A 66 -1.26 -2.71 -8.64
CA ILE A 66 -1.66 -3.03 -7.27
C ILE A 66 -2.45 -4.34 -7.27
N ASP A 67 -2.23 -5.15 -6.25
CA ASP A 67 -3.06 -6.31 -5.96
C ASP A 67 -4.07 -5.95 -4.87
N LEU A 68 -5.32 -5.63 -5.24
CA LEU A 68 -6.36 -5.27 -4.26
C LEU A 68 -6.67 -6.38 -3.24
N SER A 69 -6.33 -7.64 -3.53
CA SER A 69 -6.53 -8.72 -2.55
C SER A 69 -5.54 -8.63 -1.37
N THR A 70 -4.42 -7.93 -1.55
CA THR A 70 -3.33 -7.80 -0.56
C THR A 70 -2.92 -6.36 -0.27
N GLY A 71 -3.39 -5.38 -1.05
CA GLY A 71 -3.00 -3.97 -0.96
C GLY A 71 -1.56 -3.71 -1.42
N GLU A 72 -0.87 -4.75 -1.91
CA GLU A 72 0.53 -4.69 -2.29
C GLU A 72 0.68 -4.00 -3.65
N ILE A 73 1.55 -2.99 -3.71
CA ILE A 73 1.99 -2.42 -4.99
C ILE A 73 2.83 -3.48 -5.72
N LYS A 74 2.76 -3.52 -7.04
CA LYS A 74 3.38 -4.53 -7.89
C LYS A 74 4.18 -3.84 -8.99
N LEU A 75 4.62 -4.59 -10.01
CA LEU A 75 5.52 -4.07 -11.04
C LEU A 75 4.94 -2.85 -11.80
N PRO A 76 5.80 -1.94 -12.32
CA PRO A 76 5.38 -0.90 -13.23
C PRO A 76 4.76 -1.50 -14.50
N ALA A 77 3.54 -1.08 -14.87
CA ALA A 77 2.84 -1.55 -16.07
C ALA A 77 2.92 -0.58 -17.24
N LEU A 78 3.01 0.73 -16.96
CA LEU A 78 2.97 1.77 -17.99
C LEU A 78 4.36 2.29 -18.33
N SER A 79 4.54 2.66 -19.60
CA SER A 79 5.74 3.33 -20.09
C SER A 79 5.72 4.80 -19.67
N THR A 80 6.05 5.06 -18.40
CA THR A 80 6.08 6.44 -17.87
C THR A 80 7.49 7.02 -17.95
N THR A 81 7.61 8.25 -18.44
CA THR A 81 8.88 9.01 -18.44
C THR A 81 8.72 10.26 -17.60
N TYR A 82 9.75 10.58 -16.81
CA TYR A 82 9.70 11.60 -15.76
C TYR A 82 10.60 12.82 -16.12
N ASN A 83 10.19 14.07 -15.81
CA ASN A 83 10.96 15.34 -15.96
C ASN A 83 11.19 16.07 -14.62
N GLU A 84 12.39 16.57 -14.35
CA GLU A 84 12.92 17.15 -13.11
C GLU A 84 11.97 17.96 -12.18
N LYS A 85 11.02 18.79 -12.66
CA LYS A 85 10.19 19.64 -11.78
C LYS A 85 9.00 18.92 -11.08
N TYR A 86 8.31 18.05 -11.80
CA TYR A 86 7.18 17.24 -11.30
C TYR A 86 7.36 15.76 -11.59
N MET A 87 8.51 15.42 -12.15
CA MET A 87 8.76 14.16 -12.80
C MET A 87 7.73 13.88 -13.93
N LEU A 88 7.45 14.86 -14.82
CA LEU A 88 6.53 14.69 -15.97
C LEU A 88 7.17 14.97 -17.34
N SER A 89 7.53 13.95 -18.12
CA SER A 89 8.03 14.20 -19.49
C SER A 89 6.90 14.69 -20.39
N LYS A 90 7.16 15.74 -21.18
CA LYS A 90 6.25 16.23 -22.23
C LYS A 90 5.93 15.18 -23.31
N LYS A 91 6.58 14.02 -23.29
CA LYS A 91 6.46 12.94 -24.28
C LYS A 91 6.03 11.59 -23.66
N SER A 92 5.66 11.52 -22.37
CA SER A 92 5.11 10.27 -21.82
C SER A 92 3.72 10.05 -22.39
N ILE A 93 3.52 8.90 -23.03
CA ILE A 93 2.19 8.38 -23.33
C ILE A 93 1.97 7.23 -22.35
N PRO A 94 0.89 7.25 -21.55
CA PRO A 94 -0.10 8.31 -21.44
C PRO A 94 0.44 9.56 -20.71
N THR A 95 -0.15 10.72 -21.01
CA THR A 95 0.25 11.99 -20.39
C THR A 95 -0.11 11.97 -18.90
N VAL A 96 0.88 12.12 -18.03
CA VAL A 96 0.63 12.31 -16.60
C VAL A 96 0.50 13.81 -16.32
N ALA A 97 -0.51 14.19 -15.56
CA ALA A 97 -0.70 15.55 -15.08
C ALA A 97 -0.48 15.62 -13.56
N ALA A 98 0.06 16.75 -13.11
CA ALA A 98 0.12 17.11 -11.70
C ALA A 98 -0.87 18.24 -11.41
N SER A 99 -1.58 18.14 -10.30
CA SER A 99 -2.38 19.23 -9.73
C SER A 99 -2.00 19.42 -8.27
N ASP A 100 -2.07 20.67 -7.78
CA ASP A 100 -1.91 20.93 -6.36
C ASP A 100 -2.96 20.16 -5.57
N ALA A 101 -2.55 19.60 -4.44
CA ALA A 101 -3.46 18.84 -3.60
C ALA A 101 -4.10 19.73 -2.54
N GLU A 102 -5.38 19.50 -2.27
CA GLU A 102 -6.09 20.16 -1.18
C GLU A 102 -5.55 19.69 0.17
N ARG A 103 -5.59 20.59 1.15
CA ARG A 103 -5.24 20.25 2.52
C ARG A 103 -6.28 19.26 3.07
N LEU A 104 -5.81 18.11 3.52
CA LEU A 104 -6.68 17.07 4.08
C LEU A 104 -6.72 17.18 5.60
N GLU A 105 -7.91 16.99 6.15
CA GLU A 105 -8.07 16.80 7.58
C GLU A 105 -7.43 15.47 8.00
N PRO A 106 -6.82 15.41 9.19
CA PRO A 106 -6.24 14.17 9.68
C PRO A 106 -7.30 13.08 9.87
N ILE A 107 -6.91 11.87 9.47
CA ILE A 107 -7.76 10.69 9.50
C ILE A 107 -7.47 9.94 10.80
N VAL A 108 -8.52 9.48 11.47
CA VAL A 108 -8.40 8.62 12.65
C VAL A 108 -9.15 7.34 12.41
N TYR A 109 -8.43 6.24 12.52
CA TYR A 109 -8.98 4.89 12.52
C TYR A 109 -8.95 4.35 13.94
N LEU A 110 -10.10 3.92 14.44
CA LEU A 110 -10.22 3.26 15.73
C LEU A 110 -10.67 1.81 15.49
N PHE A 111 -9.83 0.87 15.91
CA PHE A 111 -10.11 -0.55 15.84
C PHE A 111 -10.19 -1.11 17.25
N ARG A 112 -11.33 -1.69 17.61
CA ARG A 112 -11.52 -2.34 18.91
C ARG A 112 -11.30 -3.85 18.80
N THR A 113 -11.46 -4.37 17.59
CA THR A 113 -11.33 -5.79 17.27
C THR A 113 -10.64 -5.97 15.93
N GLU A 114 -10.15 -7.19 15.69
CA GLU A 114 -9.65 -7.61 14.38
C GLU A 114 -10.72 -7.52 13.29
N GLN A 115 -12.00 -7.62 13.65
CA GLN A 115 -13.12 -7.50 12.72
C GLN A 115 -13.25 -6.09 12.15
N ASP A 116 -13.02 -5.06 12.99
CA ASP A 116 -13.08 -3.65 12.57
C ASP A 116 -12.03 -3.38 11.50
N PHE A 117 -10.85 -4.00 11.62
CA PHE A 117 -9.80 -3.92 10.61
C PHE A 117 -10.22 -4.55 9.28
N VAL A 118 -10.81 -5.76 9.31
CA VAL A 118 -11.32 -6.41 8.08
C VAL A 118 -12.41 -5.57 7.42
N TYR A 119 -13.32 -5.00 8.22
CA TYR A 119 -14.39 -4.15 7.69
C TYR A 119 -13.83 -2.95 6.92
N LEU A 120 -12.83 -2.25 7.48
CA LEU A 120 -12.19 -1.13 6.79
C LEU A 120 -11.57 -1.57 5.46
N TRP A 121 -10.84 -2.68 5.44
CA TRP A 121 -10.22 -3.19 4.23
C TRP A 121 -11.23 -3.47 3.12
N GLU A 122 -12.35 -4.11 3.47
CA GLU A 122 -13.40 -4.47 2.52
C GLU A 122 -14.17 -3.23 2.02
N GLN A 123 -14.43 -2.25 2.88
CA GLN A 123 -15.09 -0.99 2.49
C GLN A 123 -14.25 -0.20 1.48
N ASP A 124 -12.94 -0.14 1.72
CA ASP A 124 -12.02 0.60 0.85
C ASP A 124 -11.54 -0.23 -0.36
N SER A 125 -12.16 -1.38 -0.64
CA SER A 125 -11.83 -2.26 -1.77
C SER A 125 -10.33 -2.63 -1.86
N GLY A 126 -9.67 -2.73 -0.70
CA GLY A 126 -8.21 -2.94 -0.65
C GLY A 126 -7.39 -1.77 -1.17
N SER A 127 -7.94 -0.55 -1.13
CA SER A 127 -7.16 0.66 -1.40
C SER A 127 -5.99 0.74 -0.43
N TRP A 128 -4.85 1.19 -0.93
CA TRP A 128 -3.63 1.29 -0.15
C TRP A 128 -3.82 2.33 0.96
N LEU A 129 -3.91 1.87 2.21
CA LEU A 129 -4.11 2.70 3.41
C LEU A 129 -2.82 3.43 3.86
N GLY A 130 -1.70 3.19 3.17
CA GLY A 130 -0.40 3.71 3.56
C GLY A 130 0.11 3.18 4.91
N GLY A 131 1.28 3.65 5.33
CA GLY A 131 1.81 3.42 6.67
C GLY A 131 1.99 1.95 7.08
N GLU A 132 1.93 1.67 8.38
CA GLU A 132 2.07 0.30 8.88
C GLU A 132 0.94 -0.62 8.43
N LEU A 133 -0.23 -0.07 8.10
CA LEU A 133 -1.34 -0.85 7.58
C LEU A 133 -0.98 -1.54 6.25
N SER A 134 -0.02 -0.99 5.51
CA SER A 134 0.51 -1.59 4.28
C SER A 134 1.46 -2.78 4.50
N HIS A 135 1.90 -3.04 5.74
CA HIS A 135 2.83 -4.12 6.10
C HIS A 135 2.13 -5.32 6.77
N ILE A 136 0.81 -5.31 6.85
CA ILE A 136 0.03 -6.37 7.45
C ILE A 136 0.07 -7.63 6.56
N LYS A 137 0.34 -8.78 7.19
CA LYS A 137 0.57 -10.06 6.50
C LYS A 137 -0.61 -11.01 6.58
N ASN A 138 -1.24 -11.09 7.76
CA ASN A 138 -2.38 -11.95 8.06
C ASN A 138 -3.07 -11.47 9.34
N MET A 139 -4.25 -11.99 9.65
CA MET A 139 -5.02 -11.58 10.83
C MET A 139 -4.34 -11.95 12.16
N LEU A 140 -3.47 -12.97 12.19
CA LEU A 140 -2.69 -13.27 13.38
C LEU A 140 -1.62 -12.20 13.65
N HIS A 141 -1.00 -11.65 12.60
CA HIS A 141 -0.10 -10.51 12.71
C HIS A 141 -0.87 -9.28 13.22
N VAL A 142 -2.07 -9.01 12.68
CA VAL A 142 -2.96 -7.95 13.18
C VAL A 142 -3.23 -8.15 14.68
N HIS A 143 -3.66 -9.35 15.08
CA HIS A 143 -3.93 -9.66 16.49
C HIS A 143 -2.71 -9.42 17.39
N LYS A 144 -1.54 -9.94 17.01
CA LYS A 144 -0.32 -9.85 17.82
C LYS A 144 0.23 -8.43 17.90
N THR A 145 0.09 -7.65 16.84
CA THR A 145 0.61 -6.27 16.79
C THR A 145 -0.33 -5.30 17.50
N PHE A 146 -1.65 -5.51 17.41
CA PHE A 146 -2.64 -4.50 17.79
C PHE A 146 -3.51 -4.90 18.98
N PHE A 147 -3.83 -6.19 19.17
CA PHE A 147 -4.91 -6.63 20.06
C PHE A 147 -4.49 -7.62 21.16
N ILE A 148 -3.19 -7.81 21.38
CA ILE A 148 -2.68 -8.85 22.29
C ILE A 148 -3.07 -8.62 23.76
N GLU A 149 -3.37 -7.38 24.16
CA GLU A 149 -3.74 -7.00 25.54
C GLU A 149 -5.22 -6.61 25.70
N ASN A 150 -6.10 -6.97 24.75
CA ASN A 150 -7.50 -6.48 24.69
C ASN A 150 -7.61 -4.95 24.74
N GLU A 151 -6.61 -4.26 24.17
CA GLU A 151 -6.62 -2.81 23.97
C GLU A 151 -7.19 -2.50 22.58
N ALA A 152 -7.91 -1.39 22.47
CA ALA A 152 -8.27 -0.82 21.18
C ALA A 152 -7.04 -0.11 20.59
N VAL A 153 -6.95 -0.07 19.26
CA VAL A 153 -5.88 0.61 18.54
C VAL A 153 -6.44 1.80 17.80
N ALA A 154 -5.82 2.95 18.03
CA ALA A 154 -6.05 4.15 17.27
C ALA A 154 -4.87 4.39 16.34
N ILE A 155 -5.13 4.60 15.05
CA ILE A 155 -4.15 5.05 14.07
C ILE A 155 -4.57 6.43 13.60
N VAL A 156 -3.70 7.41 13.79
CA VAL A 156 -3.91 8.80 13.41
C VAL A 156 -2.94 9.14 12.30
N GLN A 157 -3.45 9.52 11.15
CA GLN A 157 -2.67 9.87 9.97
C GLN A 157 -2.90 11.35 9.62
N HIS A 158 -1.83 12.14 9.72
CA HIS A 158 -1.80 13.52 9.24
C HIS A 158 -1.11 13.56 7.88
N LEU A 159 -1.91 13.77 6.84
CA LEU A 159 -1.43 13.85 5.47
C LEU A 159 -0.97 15.29 5.16
N TYR A 160 0.21 15.40 4.57
CA TYR A 160 0.79 16.64 4.04
C TYR A 160 0.89 16.50 2.53
N PRO A 161 -0.23 16.62 1.81
CA PRO A 161 -0.24 16.38 0.39
C PRO A 161 0.44 17.54 -0.34
N LEU A 162 1.23 17.21 -1.36
CA LEU A 162 1.89 18.18 -2.24
C LEU A 162 1.15 18.28 -3.57
N TYR A 163 0.85 17.14 -4.17
CA TYR A 163 0.16 17.09 -5.45
C TYR A 163 -0.44 15.72 -5.75
N THR A 164 -1.41 15.73 -6.65
CA THR A 164 -1.99 14.53 -7.25
C THR A 164 -1.33 14.29 -8.60
N LEU A 165 -0.98 13.04 -8.90
CA LEU A 165 -0.58 12.59 -10.23
C LEU A 165 -1.73 11.80 -10.84
N GLU A 166 -2.18 12.20 -12.03
CA GLU A 166 -3.26 11.54 -12.76
C GLU A 166 -2.83 11.21 -14.19
N ILE A 167 -3.20 10.02 -14.67
CA ILE A 167 -3.08 9.64 -16.07
C ILE A 167 -4.25 10.26 -16.86
N LYS A 168 -3.95 11.31 -17.64
CA LYS A 168 -4.91 11.92 -18.57
C LYS A 168 -5.05 11.07 -19.82
N SER A 169 -5.82 9.98 -19.73
CA SER A 169 -6.20 9.21 -20.91
C SER A 169 -7.63 9.54 -21.28
N THR A 170 -7.81 10.40 -22.30
CA THR A 170 -9.12 10.62 -22.94
C THR A 170 -9.50 9.47 -23.88
N ASN A 171 -8.54 8.59 -24.20
CA ASN A 171 -8.72 7.43 -25.07
C ASN A 171 -8.22 6.17 -24.35
N THR A 172 -8.89 5.04 -24.54
CA THR A 172 -8.66 3.72 -23.92
C THR A 172 -7.30 3.07 -24.17
N ASN A 173 -6.31 3.79 -24.70
CA ASN A 173 -5.00 3.25 -25.06
C ASN A 173 -3.95 3.71 -24.05
N LEU A 174 -3.90 3.03 -22.90
CA LEU A 174 -2.78 3.12 -21.98
C LEU A 174 -1.57 2.44 -22.64
N GLU A 175 -0.47 3.16 -22.83
CA GLU A 175 0.76 2.56 -23.36
C GLU A 175 1.45 1.74 -22.28
N LEU A 176 1.24 0.44 -22.35
CA LEU A 176 1.93 -0.54 -21.53
C LEU A 176 3.42 -0.57 -21.87
N ASN A 177 4.28 -0.78 -20.88
CA ASN A 177 5.68 -1.04 -21.14
C ASN A 177 5.88 -2.40 -21.84
N GLN A 178 7.07 -2.61 -22.40
CA GLN A 178 7.38 -3.81 -23.17
C GLN A 178 7.17 -5.12 -22.39
N TYR A 179 7.43 -5.13 -21.08
CA TYR A 179 7.30 -6.32 -20.24
C TYR A 179 5.82 -6.66 -19.98
N ALA A 180 5.00 -5.65 -19.69
CA ALA A 180 3.56 -5.80 -19.50
C ALA A 180 2.87 -6.27 -20.80
N GLN A 181 3.25 -5.69 -21.95
CA GLN A 181 2.75 -6.10 -23.26
C GLN A 181 3.07 -7.57 -23.54
N GLN A 182 4.32 -7.98 -23.30
CA GLN A 182 4.74 -9.37 -23.49
C GLN A 182 4.00 -10.31 -22.53
N ALA A 183 3.85 -9.95 -21.25
CA ALA A 183 3.16 -10.78 -20.27
C ALA A 183 1.70 -11.04 -20.67
N ILE A 184 0.97 -10.01 -21.13
CA ILE A 184 -0.40 -10.17 -21.64
C ILE A 184 -0.41 -11.03 -22.91
N GLY A 185 0.54 -10.82 -23.83
CA GLY A 185 0.64 -11.58 -25.08
C GLY A 185 0.88 -13.09 -24.89
N GLN A 186 1.20 -13.52 -23.67
CA GLN A 186 1.48 -14.92 -23.32
C GLN A 186 0.33 -15.57 -22.53
N LEU A 187 -0.69 -14.80 -22.16
CA LEU A 187 -1.87 -15.36 -21.50
C LEU A 187 -2.61 -16.28 -22.48
N PRO A 188 -2.95 -17.52 -22.08
CA PRO A 188 -3.60 -18.46 -22.97
C PRO A 188 -5.08 -18.07 -23.19
N PHE A 189 -5.58 -18.33 -24.39
CA PHE A 189 -6.99 -18.14 -24.72
C PHE A 189 -7.91 -19.11 -23.96
N ILE A 190 -7.46 -20.35 -23.77
CA ILE A 190 -8.14 -21.31 -22.89
C ILE A 190 -7.77 -20.95 -21.45
N TYR A 191 -8.78 -20.77 -20.61
CA TYR A 191 -8.57 -20.40 -19.22
C TYR A 191 -7.74 -21.46 -18.48
N ASP A 192 -6.54 -21.07 -18.05
CA ASP A 192 -5.66 -21.88 -17.21
C ASP A 192 -5.43 -21.16 -15.88
N THR A 193 -6.04 -21.68 -14.81
CA THR A 193 -6.02 -21.06 -13.48
C THR A 193 -4.59 -20.77 -13.01
N ARG A 194 -3.63 -21.64 -13.31
CA ARG A 194 -2.24 -21.48 -12.85
C ARG A 194 -1.55 -20.31 -13.54
N THR A 195 -1.60 -20.24 -14.87
CA THR A 195 -0.95 -19.17 -15.63
C THR A 195 -1.51 -17.80 -15.29
N TYR A 196 -2.84 -17.69 -15.14
CA TYR A 196 -3.46 -16.42 -14.73
C TYR A 196 -3.14 -16.06 -13.27
N LYS A 197 -3.05 -17.05 -12.37
CA LYS A 197 -2.58 -16.81 -11.00
C LYS A 197 -1.14 -16.28 -10.98
N ASP A 198 -0.23 -16.92 -11.73
CA ASP A 198 1.17 -16.51 -11.79
C ASP A 198 1.31 -15.09 -12.37
N PHE A 199 0.48 -14.72 -13.35
CA PHE A 199 0.39 -13.35 -13.84
C PHE A 199 -0.04 -12.37 -12.72
N LEU A 200 -1.12 -12.66 -12.00
CA LEU A 200 -1.63 -11.78 -10.93
C LEU A 200 -0.70 -11.69 -9.71
N ASP A 201 0.07 -12.73 -9.41
CA ASP A 201 1.07 -12.70 -8.33
C ASP A 201 2.20 -11.68 -8.62
N ILE A 202 2.54 -11.51 -9.89
CA ILE A 202 3.62 -10.63 -10.37
C ILE A 202 3.09 -9.21 -10.64
N TRP A 203 1.97 -9.11 -11.35
CA TRP A 203 1.44 -7.87 -11.92
C TRP A 203 0.24 -7.31 -11.14
N GLY A 204 -0.16 -7.94 -10.04
CA GLY A 204 -1.35 -7.56 -9.31
C GLY A 204 -2.63 -7.68 -10.12
N THR A 205 -3.69 -7.08 -9.60
CA THR A 205 -5.03 -7.16 -10.19
C THR A 205 -5.40 -5.91 -11.00
N HIS A 206 -4.80 -4.77 -10.66
CA HIS A 206 -5.14 -3.46 -11.23
C HIS A 206 -3.90 -2.63 -11.56
N VAL A 207 -4.06 -1.67 -12.47
CA VAL A 207 -3.07 -0.62 -12.78
C VAL A 207 -3.51 0.70 -12.15
N ILE A 208 -2.58 1.38 -11.51
CA ILE A 208 -2.77 2.64 -10.80
C ILE A 208 -2.81 3.80 -11.80
N LEU A 209 -3.91 4.56 -11.79
CA LEU A 209 -4.18 5.67 -12.70
C LEU A 209 -4.14 7.04 -12.02
N GLU A 210 -4.31 7.10 -10.70
CA GLU A 210 -4.24 8.34 -9.95
C GLU A 210 -3.68 8.10 -8.55
N THR A 211 -2.77 8.97 -8.13
CA THR A 211 -2.08 8.90 -6.84
C THR A 211 -1.96 10.25 -6.17
N LEU A 212 -2.08 10.29 -4.85
CA LEU A 212 -1.80 11.45 -4.02
C LEU A 212 -0.39 11.35 -3.45
N ILE A 213 0.42 12.39 -3.60
CA ILE A 213 1.84 12.40 -3.24
C ILE A 213 2.14 13.51 -2.23
N GLY A 214 2.98 13.22 -1.24
CA GLY A 214 3.37 14.19 -0.22
C GLY A 214 4.13 13.56 0.96
N GLY A 215 3.77 13.93 2.18
CA GLY A 215 4.27 13.28 3.40
C GLY A 215 3.14 12.82 4.31
N MET A 216 3.41 11.86 5.18
CA MET A 216 2.49 11.44 6.24
C MET A 216 3.20 11.43 7.57
N HIS A 217 2.55 12.01 8.58
CA HIS A 217 2.90 11.76 9.98
C HIS A 217 1.85 10.81 10.55
N GLU A 218 2.28 9.59 10.86
CA GLU A 218 1.39 8.56 11.42
C GLU A 218 1.79 8.31 12.88
N GLN A 219 0.77 8.27 13.73
CA GLN A 219 0.90 7.91 15.14
C GLN A 219 -0.08 6.81 15.47
N GLN A 220 0.37 5.86 16.28
CA GLN A 220 -0.47 4.77 16.75
C GLN A 220 -0.50 4.77 18.27
N ALA A 221 -1.70 4.62 18.82
CA ALA A 221 -1.92 4.52 20.24
C ALA A 221 -2.75 3.30 20.58
N LEU A 222 -2.34 2.58 21.62
CA LEU A 222 -3.17 1.60 22.29
C LEU A 222 -4.02 2.31 23.34
N VAL A 223 -5.29 1.94 23.44
CA VAL A 223 -6.27 2.50 24.36
C VAL A 223 -6.95 1.37 25.11
N LYS A 224 -6.91 1.39 26.45
CA LYS A 224 -7.55 0.36 27.27
C LYS A 224 -9.07 0.34 27.07
N ASP A 225 -9.65 -0.85 26.85
CA ASP A 225 -11.10 -1.01 26.62
C ASP A 225 -11.97 -0.48 27.77
N CYS A 226 -11.42 -0.41 29.00
CA CYS A 226 -12.14 0.16 30.15
C CYS A 226 -12.56 1.62 29.96
N ILE A 227 -11.95 2.36 29.02
CA ILE A 227 -12.34 3.74 28.71
C ILE A 227 -13.78 3.84 28.20
N PHE A 228 -14.26 2.82 27.48
CA PHE A 228 -15.61 2.76 26.90
C PHE A 228 -16.69 2.41 27.91
N ARG A 229 -16.32 1.99 29.13
CA ARG A 229 -17.27 1.56 30.18
C ARG A 229 -17.07 2.31 31.50
N SER A 230 -16.22 3.33 31.49
CA SER A 230 -15.80 4.03 32.69
C SER A 230 -16.91 4.91 33.27
N THR A 231 -17.10 4.85 34.59
CA THR A 231 -17.96 5.80 35.30
C THR A 231 -17.37 7.21 35.37
N TYR A 232 -16.06 7.39 35.11
CA TYR A 232 -15.42 8.70 35.04
C TYR A 232 -16.03 9.61 33.95
N PHE A 233 -16.45 9.01 32.83
CA PHE A 233 -17.08 9.73 31.71
C PHE A 233 -18.61 9.55 31.67
N THR A 234 -19.26 9.43 32.83
CA THR A 234 -20.74 9.31 32.92
C THR A 234 -21.31 8.24 31.96
N ARG A 235 -20.63 7.07 31.88
CA ARG A 235 -20.90 5.82 31.11
C ARG A 235 -19.77 5.38 30.17
N GLY A 236 -18.71 6.16 30.06
CA GLY A 236 -17.53 5.84 29.25
C GLY A 236 -17.47 6.75 28.04
N LEU A 237 -16.33 6.77 27.36
CA LEU A 237 -16.24 7.49 26.09
C LEU A 237 -16.97 6.70 25.00
N THR A 238 -17.73 7.41 24.19
CA THR A 238 -18.12 6.92 22.86
C THR A 238 -16.92 6.90 21.92
N GLU A 239 -17.03 6.18 20.81
CA GLU A 239 -15.97 6.12 19.79
C GLU A 239 -15.69 7.50 19.20
N SER A 240 -16.71 8.30 18.94
CA SER A 240 -16.56 9.67 18.44
C SER A 240 -15.90 10.61 19.45
N GLU A 241 -16.21 10.49 20.75
CA GLU A 241 -15.52 11.28 21.78
C GLU A 241 -14.06 10.87 21.94
N LEU A 242 -13.76 9.57 21.83
CA LEU A 242 -12.40 9.07 21.84
C LEU A 242 -11.63 9.56 20.59
N GLU A 243 -12.25 9.53 19.41
CA GLU A 243 -11.68 10.05 18.17
C GLU A 243 -11.32 11.53 18.29
N LEU A 244 -12.24 12.36 18.81
CA LEU A 244 -11.99 13.79 19.04
C LEU A 244 -10.82 14.03 20.00
N ARG A 245 -10.75 13.24 21.09
CA ARG A 245 -9.64 13.30 22.04
C ARG A 245 -8.32 12.90 21.41
N LEU A 246 -8.30 11.81 20.65
CA LEU A 246 -7.11 11.35 19.91
C LEU A 246 -6.65 12.41 18.90
N LYS A 247 -7.59 13.04 18.17
CA LYS A 247 -7.26 14.14 17.25
C LYS A 247 -6.64 15.31 17.99
N ALA A 248 -7.27 15.78 19.07
CA ALA A 248 -6.74 16.90 19.85
C ALA A 248 -5.33 16.57 20.37
N ASP A 249 -5.15 15.40 20.93
CA ASP A 249 -3.91 15.01 21.58
C ASP A 249 -2.76 14.79 20.60
N LEU A 250 -2.98 13.91 19.62
CA LEU A 250 -1.94 13.44 18.71
C LEU A 250 -1.60 14.49 17.66
N LEU A 251 -2.58 15.27 17.18
CA LEU A 251 -2.37 16.24 16.11
C LEU A 251 -2.02 17.63 16.60
N SER A 252 -2.71 18.11 17.65
CA SER A 252 -2.54 19.48 18.12
C SER A 252 -1.56 19.61 19.28
N ARG A 253 -1.12 18.48 19.88
CA ARG A 253 -0.35 18.43 21.13
C ARG A 253 -0.98 19.25 22.25
N THR A 254 -2.27 19.57 22.12
CA THR A 254 -3.04 20.23 23.14
C THR A 254 -3.48 19.12 24.08
N SER A 255 -2.73 18.91 25.16
CA SER A 255 -3.16 18.00 26.19
C SER A 255 -4.53 18.45 26.66
N MET A 256 -5.49 17.53 26.66
CA MET A 256 -6.81 17.80 27.25
C MET A 256 -6.75 17.81 28.79
N ASN A 257 -5.55 17.71 29.38
CA ASN A 257 -5.27 17.65 30.82
C ASN A 257 -6.18 16.65 31.55
N ASP A 258 -6.35 15.46 30.97
CA ASP A 258 -7.22 14.41 31.48
C ASP A 258 -6.35 13.22 31.91
N SER A 259 -5.96 13.22 33.19
CA SER A 259 -5.09 12.18 33.74
C SER A 259 -5.69 10.77 33.64
N TYR A 260 -7.03 10.66 33.61
CA TYR A 260 -7.70 9.37 33.47
C TYR A 260 -7.53 8.80 32.06
N TYR A 261 -7.71 9.65 31.05
CA TYR A 261 -7.44 9.33 29.65
C TYR A 261 -5.95 9.03 29.43
N ASP A 262 -5.07 9.92 29.88
CA ASP A 262 -3.62 9.80 29.66
C ASP A 262 -3.03 8.50 30.25
N SER A 263 -3.51 8.05 31.41
CA SER A 263 -3.05 6.80 32.01
C SER A 263 -3.58 5.52 31.32
N ARG A 264 -4.47 5.67 30.33
CA ARG A 264 -5.16 4.57 29.62
C ARG A 264 -4.89 4.54 28.14
N ARG A 265 -4.10 5.49 27.64
CA ARG A 265 -3.55 5.47 26.31
C ARG A 265 -2.03 5.31 26.35
N ARG A 266 -1.47 4.69 25.32
CA ARG A 266 -0.03 4.54 25.13
C ARG A 266 0.31 4.71 23.67
N ILE A 267 1.12 5.71 23.34
CA ILE A 267 1.66 5.86 21.98
C ILE A 267 2.70 4.75 21.78
N ILE A 268 2.48 3.90 20.78
CA ILE A 268 3.36 2.78 20.43
C ILE A 268 4.12 3.02 19.13
N LEU A 269 3.66 3.97 18.32
CA LEU A 269 4.33 4.38 17.09
C LEU A 269 4.17 5.89 16.91
N ASP A 270 5.26 6.54 16.49
CA ASP A 270 5.28 7.92 16.00
C ASP A 270 6.34 7.98 14.89
N HIS A 271 5.91 7.97 13.64
CA HIS A 271 6.82 7.95 12.51
C HIS A 271 6.38 8.85 11.37
N ARG A 272 7.31 9.12 10.47
CA ARG A 272 7.10 10.02 9.34
C ARG A 272 7.46 9.30 8.05
N ILE A 273 6.60 9.45 7.06
CA ILE A 273 6.73 8.82 5.75
C ILE A 273 6.93 9.93 4.72
N GLY A 274 7.97 9.78 3.91
CA GLY A 274 8.51 10.86 3.10
C GLY A 274 9.34 11.86 3.93
N GLY A 275 9.95 12.80 3.23
CA GLY A 275 10.87 13.78 3.79
C GLY A 275 12.20 13.17 4.22
N GLU A 276 13.00 13.98 4.91
CA GLU A 276 14.27 13.56 5.48
C GLU A 276 14.09 12.88 6.84
N SER A 277 14.61 11.66 6.96
CA SER A 277 14.46 10.83 8.16
C SER A 277 15.26 11.33 9.38
N ASN A 278 16.28 12.16 9.16
CA ASN A 278 17.15 12.69 10.21
C ASN A 278 16.67 14.04 10.78
N VAL A 279 15.51 14.55 10.35
CA VAL A 279 14.99 15.85 10.78
C VAL A 279 13.98 15.66 11.91
N SER A 280 14.34 16.10 13.13
CA SER A 280 13.46 15.97 14.30
C SER A 280 12.34 17.02 14.33
N ASN A 281 12.59 18.24 13.86
CA ASN A 281 11.61 19.31 13.82
C ASN A 281 10.54 19.07 12.73
N ILE A 282 9.27 19.20 13.08
CA ILE A 282 8.17 18.88 12.16
C ILE A 282 8.08 19.86 10.97
N ASP A 283 8.39 21.13 11.16
CA ASP A 283 8.30 22.13 10.09
C ASP A 283 9.48 22.02 9.13
N GLN A 284 10.67 21.70 9.63
CA GLN A 284 11.82 21.37 8.78
C GLN A 284 11.56 20.08 7.99
N TRP A 285 10.94 19.08 8.62
CA TRP A 285 10.55 17.85 7.91
C TRP A 285 9.53 18.15 6.80
N LYS A 286 8.50 18.98 7.07
CA LYS A 286 7.54 19.41 6.03
C LYS A 286 8.22 20.10 4.85
N GLN A 287 9.21 20.96 5.10
CA GLN A 287 9.97 21.62 4.03
C GLN A 287 10.71 20.62 3.14
N SER A 288 11.24 19.54 3.74
CA SER A 288 11.98 18.50 3.02
C SER A 288 11.11 17.63 2.10
N LEU A 289 9.78 17.63 2.28
CA LEU A 289 8.84 16.84 1.48
C LEU A 289 8.92 17.16 -0.01
N ASN A 290 9.22 18.42 -0.38
CA ASN A 290 9.37 18.81 -1.78
C ASN A 290 10.47 18.01 -2.51
N SER A 291 11.52 17.61 -1.77
CA SER A 291 12.67 16.88 -2.30
C SER A 291 12.52 15.35 -2.21
N LYS A 292 11.82 14.85 -1.18
CA LYS A 292 11.69 13.41 -0.89
C LYS A 292 10.26 13.00 -0.56
N PRO A 293 9.27 13.23 -1.44
CA PRO A 293 7.90 12.88 -1.13
C PRO A 293 7.63 11.38 -1.26
N ALA A 294 6.60 10.92 -0.58
CA ALA A 294 6.09 9.56 -0.59
C ALA A 294 4.71 9.48 -1.24
N LEU A 295 4.36 8.30 -1.75
CA LEU A 295 2.97 7.96 -2.07
C LEU A 295 2.15 8.04 -0.78
N LEU A 296 0.99 8.71 -0.82
CA LEU A 296 0.07 8.86 0.32
C LEU A 296 -1.23 8.11 0.11
N LYS A 297 -1.74 8.09 -1.12
CA LYS A 297 -2.97 7.39 -1.46
C LYS A 297 -2.98 6.99 -2.93
N ILE A 298 -3.67 5.90 -3.22
CA ILE A 298 -4.08 5.55 -4.58
C ILE A 298 -5.55 5.96 -4.71
N ASN A 299 -5.82 6.95 -5.56
CA ASN A 299 -7.17 7.49 -5.73
C ASN A 299 -7.96 6.76 -6.82
N LYS A 300 -7.26 6.25 -7.85
CA LYS A 300 -7.88 5.60 -8.99
C LYS A 300 -7.01 4.50 -9.55
N TYR A 301 -7.65 3.41 -9.95
CA TYR A 301 -7.03 2.28 -10.62
C TYR A 301 -8.02 1.65 -11.59
N THR A 302 -7.53 0.80 -12.49
CA THR A 302 -8.35 0.05 -13.46
C THR A 302 -7.89 -1.41 -13.52
N PRO A 303 -8.80 -2.39 -13.59
CA PRO A 303 -8.42 -3.80 -13.63
C PRO A 303 -7.71 -4.12 -14.94
N TRP A 304 -6.81 -5.11 -14.92
CA TRP A 304 -6.14 -5.57 -16.14
C TRP A 304 -7.13 -5.96 -17.26
N SER A 305 -8.30 -6.49 -16.91
CA SER A 305 -9.37 -6.83 -17.86
C SER A 305 -9.87 -5.62 -18.67
N ASP A 306 -9.75 -4.40 -18.17
CA ASP A 306 -10.17 -3.19 -18.90
C ASP A 306 -9.06 -2.57 -19.75
N ILE A 307 -7.82 -3.04 -19.58
CA ILE A 307 -6.66 -2.60 -20.38
C ILE A 307 -6.44 -3.52 -21.58
N VAL A 308 -6.73 -4.82 -21.43
CA VAL A 308 -6.53 -5.81 -22.50
C VAL A 308 -7.62 -5.71 -23.57
N HIS A 309 -7.22 -5.55 -24.83
CA HIS A 309 -8.15 -5.46 -25.96
C HIS A 309 -8.73 -6.81 -26.41
N ASN A 310 -8.02 -7.92 -26.22
CA ASN A 310 -8.51 -9.24 -26.62
C ASN A 310 -9.68 -9.68 -25.71
N SER A 311 -10.86 -9.91 -26.28
CA SER A 311 -12.08 -10.20 -25.52
C SER A 311 -12.02 -11.51 -24.70
N ILE A 312 -11.32 -12.52 -25.19
CA ILE A 312 -11.17 -13.81 -24.49
C ILE A 312 -10.23 -13.63 -23.29
N ILE A 313 -9.06 -13.03 -23.50
CA ILE A 313 -8.10 -12.76 -22.41
C ILE A 313 -8.72 -11.80 -21.38
N LYS A 314 -9.49 -10.80 -21.83
CA LYS A 314 -10.25 -9.90 -20.96
C LYS A 314 -11.20 -10.67 -20.04
N ALA A 315 -12.02 -11.57 -20.60
CA ALA A 315 -12.96 -12.37 -19.80
C ALA A 315 -12.24 -13.29 -18.81
N ASN A 316 -11.15 -13.94 -19.25
CA ASN A 316 -10.34 -14.80 -18.39
C ASN A 316 -9.66 -14.03 -17.24
N LEU A 317 -9.12 -12.83 -17.52
CA LEU A 317 -8.57 -11.94 -16.49
C LEU A 317 -9.65 -11.51 -15.50
N GLN A 318 -10.84 -11.16 -15.97
CA GLN A 318 -11.96 -10.80 -15.10
C GLN A 318 -12.34 -11.95 -14.15
N THR A 319 -12.39 -13.19 -14.66
CA THR A 319 -12.59 -14.39 -13.83
C THR A 319 -11.47 -14.55 -12.81
N ALA A 320 -10.21 -14.52 -13.24
CA ALA A 320 -9.06 -14.71 -12.36
C ALA A 320 -8.98 -13.66 -11.24
N ILE A 321 -9.19 -12.37 -11.58
CA ILE A 321 -9.19 -11.25 -10.62
C ILE A 321 -10.32 -11.45 -9.60
N THR A 322 -11.53 -11.73 -10.07
CA THR A 322 -12.69 -11.94 -9.19
C THR A 322 -12.45 -13.12 -8.24
N SER A 323 -11.94 -14.24 -8.77
CA SER A 323 -11.61 -15.42 -7.96
C SER A 323 -10.54 -15.12 -6.91
N ARG A 324 -9.50 -14.35 -7.25
CA ARG A 324 -8.42 -13.97 -6.32
C ARG A 324 -8.94 -13.10 -5.18
N ILE A 325 -9.70 -12.04 -5.49
CA ILE A 325 -10.26 -11.14 -4.48
C ILE A 325 -11.19 -11.91 -3.54
N LYS A 326 -12.08 -12.76 -4.10
CA LYS A 326 -12.99 -13.59 -3.30
C LYS A 326 -12.24 -14.59 -2.43
N LEU A 327 -11.18 -15.22 -2.94
CA LEU A 327 -10.36 -16.16 -2.17
C LEU A 327 -9.71 -15.45 -0.98
N ALA A 328 -9.11 -14.27 -1.20
CA ALA A 328 -8.49 -13.51 -0.12
C ALA A 328 -9.48 -13.06 0.95
N ALA A 329 -10.69 -12.60 0.56
CA ALA A 329 -11.76 -12.29 1.49
C ALA A 329 -12.13 -13.51 2.36
N ASN A 330 -12.31 -14.67 1.75
CA ASN A 330 -12.59 -15.91 2.48
C ASN A 330 -11.42 -16.31 3.40
N THR A 331 -10.18 -16.23 2.93
CA THR A 331 -8.99 -16.52 3.75
C THR A 331 -8.94 -15.63 4.99
N ARG A 332 -9.26 -14.34 4.88
CA ARG A 332 -9.30 -13.45 6.05
C ARG A 332 -10.36 -13.84 7.07
N ILE A 333 -11.53 -14.29 6.61
CA ILE A 333 -12.58 -14.83 7.50
C ILE A 333 -12.08 -16.09 8.21
N ASP A 334 -11.40 -16.98 7.49
CA ASP A 334 -10.82 -18.19 8.08
C ASP A 334 -9.72 -17.86 9.11
N GLU A 335 -8.87 -16.88 8.82
CA GLU A 335 -7.84 -16.41 9.75
C GLU A 335 -8.44 -15.73 10.99
N LEU A 336 -9.52 -14.97 10.85
CA LEU A 336 -10.28 -14.42 11.97
C LEU A 336 -10.78 -15.54 12.91
N ASN A 337 -11.32 -16.62 12.34
CA ASN A 337 -11.74 -17.79 13.11
C ASN A 337 -10.56 -18.46 13.83
N GLN A 338 -9.37 -18.48 13.23
CA GLN A 338 -8.16 -18.99 13.88
C GLN A 338 -7.73 -18.09 15.05
N VAL A 339 -7.79 -16.76 14.90
CA VAL A 339 -7.51 -15.82 16.00
C VAL A 339 -8.47 -16.05 17.16
N GLN A 340 -9.75 -16.27 16.90
CA GLN A 340 -10.73 -16.57 17.95
C GLN A 340 -10.40 -17.86 18.71
N ARG A 341 -9.97 -18.93 18.01
CA ARG A 341 -9.52 -20.17 18.66
C ARG A 341 -8.26 -19.95 19.49
N TYR A 342 -7.29 -19.23 18.95
CA TYR A 342 -6.06 -18.87 19.67
C TYR A 342 -6.36 -18.12 20.99
N LYS A 343 -7.30 -17.17 20.96
CA LYS A 343 -7.74 -16.45 22.17
C LYS A 343 -8.38 -17.38 23.20
N LEU A 344 -9.20 -18.35 22.75
CA LEU A 344 -9.82 -19.34 23.64
C LEU A 344 -8.77 -20.24 24.29
N ASP A 345 -7.83 -20.79 23.51
CA ASP A 345 -6.78 -21.67 24.02
C ASP A 345 -5.91 -20.96 25.07
N ALA A 346 -5.60 -19.67 24.87
CA ALA A 346 -4.85 -18.87 25.82
C ALA A 346 -5.55 -18.69 27.18
N LEU A 347 -6.89 -18.76 27.22
CA LEU A 347 -7.67 -18.68 28.46
C LEU A 347 -7.68 -20.00 29.25
N PHE A 348 -7.37 -21.13 28.62
CA PHE A 348 -7.35 -22.45 29.27
C PHE A 348 -5.95 -22.88 29.76
N VAL A 349 -4.93 -22.06 29.51
CA VAL A 349 -3.53 -22.31 29.95
C VAL A 349 -3.17 -21.47 31.19
N GLN A 350 -4.05 -20.58 31.65
CA GLN A 350 -3.97 -19.86 32.93
C GLN A 350 -4.81 -20.58 33.99
#